data_AF-A0A6A6NPG7-F1
#
_entry.id   AF-A0A6A6NPG7-F1
#
_cell.length_a   1.000
_cell.length_b   1.000
_cell.length_c   1.000
_cell.angle_alpha   90.00
_cell.angle_beta   90.00
_cell.angle_gamma   90.00
#
_symmetry.space_group_name_H-M   'P 1'
#
loop_
_entity.id
_entity.type
_entity.pdbx_description
1 polymer ?
#
loop_
_entity_poly.entity_id
_entity_poly.type
_entity_poly.pdbx_seq_one_letter_code
_entity_poly.pdbx_strand_id
1 'polypeptide(L)'
;MLKRKGGKMQRDPRVRAIRYHLWHSKAMRPLRFSRMRGLRHWTIARAYALFKHRRRQALERDLERQYTAMRAAVEALRLMDERGVVARTEAERAAQQGAGVGRLYRIAMGKQGVWDQVPIEYARVQTEFPAKEPFNEGWRRPRKE
;
A
#
# COMPACT_ATOMS: atom_id res chain seq x y z
N MET A 1 -8.95 -4.06 70.22
CA MET A 1 -9.44 -4.31 68.84
C MET A 1 -9.56 -2.99 68.08
N LEU A 2 -8.62 -2.70 67.17
CA LEU A 2 -8.63 -1.47 66.38
C LEU A 2 -9.71 -1.54 65.29
N LYS A 3 -10.76 -0.72 65.47
CA LYS A 3 -11.93 -0.64 64.60
C LYS A 3 -11.51 -0.10 63.23
N ARG A 4 -11.40 -0.99 62.23
CA ARG A 4 -11.18 -0.60 60.81
C ARG A 4 -12.38 0.22 60.35
N LYS A 5 -12.24 1.55 60.37
CA LYS A 5 -13.22 2.49 59.80
C LYS A 5 -13.29 2.19 58.30
N GLY A 6 -14.41 1.66 57.84
CA GLY A 6 -14.69 1.29 56.44
C GLY A 6 -14.77 2.49 55.50
N GLY A 7 -13.67 3.24 55.37
CA GLY A 7 -13.54 4.33 54.41
C GLY A 7 -13.36 3.75 53.01
N LYS A 8 -14.31 4.03 52.12
CA LYS A 8 -14.18 3.71 50.69
C LYS A 8 -12.84 4.27 50.19
N MET A 9 -11.99 3.41 49.61
CA MET A 9 -10.71 3.81 49.03
C MET A 9 -10.96 4.97 48.06
N GLN A 10 -10.41 6.15 48.37
CA GLN A 10 -10.53 7.32 47.51
C GLN A 10 -9.91 6.97 46.16
N ARG A 11 -10.74 6.87 45.12
CA ARG A 11 -10.25 6.58 43.77
C ARG A 11 -9.44 7.78 43.31
N ASP A 12 -8.25 7.52 42.79
CA ASP A 12 -7.36 8.55 42.25
C ASP A 12 -8.14 9.48 41.29
N PRO A 13 -8.14 10.81 41.51
CA PRO A 13 -8.82 11.77 40.64
C PRO A 13 -8.38 11.67 39.18
N ARG A 14 -7.14 11.25 38.88
CA ARG A 14 -6.65 11.02 37.50
C ARG A 14 -7.38 9.85 36.86
N VAL A 15 -7.52 8.74 37.59
CA VAL A 15 -8.26 7.56 37.12
C VAL A 15 -9.75 7.91 36.94
N ARG A 16 -10.32 8.75 37.80
CA ARG A 16 -11.68 9.27 37.62
C ARG A 16 -11.81 10.15 36.38
N ALA A 17 -10.85 11.02 36.11
CA ALA A 17 -10.83 11.86 34.91
C ALA A 17 -10.69 11.04 33.63
N ILE A 18 -9.81 10.03 33.61
CA ILE A 18 -9.67 9.09 32.50
C ILE A 18 -10.99 8.36 32.25
N ARG A 19 -11.59 7.78 33.29
CA ARG A 19 -12.91 7.10 33.19
C ARG A 19 -14.00 8.03 32.69
N TYR A 20 -14.00 9.28 33.16
CA TYR A 20 -14.94 10.28 32.68
C TYR A 20 -14.74 10.58 31.19
N HIS A 21 -13.51 10.77 30.70
CA HIS A 21 -13.27 11.03 29.27
C HIS A 21 -13.50 9.80 28.38
N LEU A 22 -13.36 8.59 28.91
CA LEU A 22 -13.65 7.35 28.19
C LEU A 22 -15.16 7.05 28.08
N TRP A 23 -15.95 7.40 29.11
CA TRP A 23 -17.36 6.98 29.19
C TRP A 23 -18.38 8.11 29.18
N HIS A 24 -17.95 9.38 29.23
CA HIS A 24 -18.88 10.47 29.13
C HIS A 24 -19.35 10.61 27.68
N SER A 25 -20.66 10.47 27.47
CA SER A 25 -21.33 10.71 26.19
C SER A 25 -21.37 12.22 25.88
N LYS A 26 -20.20 12.81 25.62
CA LYS A 26 -20.04 14.13 24.98
C LYS A 26 -20.39 14.08 23.48
N ALA A 27 -21.17 13.09 23.05
CA ALA A 27 -21.67 13.01 21.70
C ALA A 27 -22.55 14.24 21.47
N MET A 28 -22.20 15.04 20.48
CA MET A 28 -23.04 16.14 20.05
C MET A 28 -24.41 15.60 19.65
N ARG A 29 -25.46 16.39 19.84
CA ARG A 29 -26.82 16.02 19.38
C ARG A 29 -26.76 15.70 17.87
N PRO A 30 -27.54 14.73 17.36
CA PRO A 30 -27.57 14.42 15.95
C PRO A 30 -27.84 15.67 15.10
N LEU A 31 -27.14 15.76 13.97
CA LEU A 31 -27.21 16.91 13.09
C LEU A 31 -28.58 16.96 12.40
N ARG A 32 -29.30 18.07 12.57
CA ARG A 32 -30.60 18.30 11.92
C ARG A 32 -30.42 19.21 10.72
N PHE A 33 -30.79 18.72 9.54
CA PHE A 33 -30.74 19.51 8.31
C PHE A 33 -32.12 19.98 7.88
N SER A 34 -32.20 21.20 7.34
CA SER A 34 -33.35 21.63 6.54
C SER A 34 -33.36 20.86 5.20
N ARG A 35 -34.51 20.83 4.51
CA ARG A 35 -34.68 20.10 3.25
C ARG A 35 -33.58 20.41 2.22
N MET A 36 -33.34 21.69 1.93
CA MET A 36 -32.30 22.09 0.97
C MET A 36 -30.89 21.71 1.43
N ARG A 37 -30.59 21.80 2.73
CA ARG A 37 -29.29 21.39 3.27
C ARG A 37 -29.09 19.86 3.16
N GLY A 38 -30.13 19.08 3.46
CA GLY A 38 -30.14 17.63 3.33
C GLY A 38 -29.90 17.18 1.87
N LEU A 39 -30.60 17.81 0.92
CA LEU A 39 -30.40 17.53 -0.51
C LEU A 39 -28.98 17.87 -0.98
N ARG A 40 -28.43 19.04 -0.62
CA ARG A 40 -27.03 19.38 -0.96
C ARG A 40 -26.04 18.37 -0.38
N HIS A 41 -26.23 17.98 0.88
CA HIS A 41 -25.37 16.98 1.52
C HIS A 41 -25.43 15.63 0.78
N TRP A 42 -26.64 15.18 0.41
CA TRP A 42 -26.83 13.95 -0.34
C TRP A 42 -26.16 13.99 -1.71
N THR A 43 -26.30 15.09 -2.45
CA THR A 43 -25.64 15.26 -3.76
C THR A 43 -24.12 15.22 -3.63
N ILE A 44 -23.54 15.92 -2.64
CA ILE A 44 -22.09 15.90 -2.40
C ILE A 44 -21.61 14.49 -2.05
N ALA A 45 -22.32 13.79 -1.15
CA ALA A 45 -21.98 12.43 -0.75
C ALA A 45 -22.04 11.46 -1.94
N ARG A 46 -23.05 11.59 -2.80
CA ARG A 46 -23.20 10.78 -4.01
C ARG A 46 -22.10 11.06 -5.03
N ALA A 47 -21.78 12.33 -5.26
CA ALA A 47 -20.68 12.73 -6.15
C ALA A 47 -19.33 12.19 -5.65
N TYR A 48 -19.07 12.27 -4.34
CA TYR A 48 -17.86 11.72 -3.74
C TYR A 48 -17.80 10.18 -3.84
N ALA A 49 -18.92 9.49 -3.66
CA ALA A 49 -18.99 8.04 -3.85
C ALA A 49 -18.66 7.65 -5.31
N LEU A 50 -19.21 8.38 -6.29
CA LEU A 50 -18.91 8.19 -7.71
C LEU A 50 -17.43 8.46 -8.01
N PHE A 51 -16.87 9.56 -7.48
CA PHE A 51 -15.45 9.88 -7.60
C PHE A 51 -14.56 8.76 -7.06
N LYS A 52 -14.83 8.25 -5.85
CA LYS A 52 -14.09 7.13 -5.27
C LYS A 52 -14.17 5.87 -6.14
N HIS A 53 -15.35 5.58 -6.70
CA HIS A 53 -15.51 4.43 -7.59
C HIS A 53 -14.68 4.58 -8.86
N ARG A 54 -14.73 5.75 -9.52
CA ARG A 54 -13.91 6.05 -10.70
C ARG A 54 -12.41 5.97 -10.40
N ARG A 55 -11.97 6.53 -9.26
CA ARG A 55 -10.58 6.45 -8.81
C ARG A 55 -10.12 5.00 -8.61
N ARG A 56 -10.96 4.16 -7.99
CA ARG A 56 -10.65 2.73 -7.82
C ARG A 56 -10.52 2.02 -9.16
N GLN A 57 -11.50 2.20 -10.05
CA GLN A 57 -11.45 1.58 -11.37
C GLN A 57 -10.25 2.04 -12.21
N ALA A 58 -9.83 3.30 -12.07
CA ALA A 58 -8.62 3.80 -12.74
C ALA A 58 -7.38 3.07 -12.21
N LEU A 59 -7.24 2.94 -10.88
CA LEU A 59 -6.14 2.20 -10.27
C LEU A 59 -6.14 0.72 -10.69
N GLU A 60 -7.30 0.06 -10.72
CA GLU A 60 -7.44 -1.33 -11.18
C GLU A 60 -6.97 -1.48 -12.63
N ARG A 61 -7.40 -0.58 -13.54
CA ARG A 61 -6.94 -0.59 -14.94
C ARG A 61 -5.44 -0.35 -15.05
N ASP A 62 -4.88 0.55 -14.24
CA ASP A 62 -3.44 0.81 -14.24
C ASP A 62 -2.65 -0.43 -13.82
N LEU A 63 -3.12 -1.13 -12.79
CA LEU A 63 -2.54 -2.40 -12.33
C LEU A 63 -2.68 -3.51 -13.39
N GLU A 64 -3.84 -3.60 -14.05
CA GLU A 64 -4.07 -4.53 -15.17
C GLU A 64 -3.11 -4.26 -16.34
N ARG A 65 -2.86 -2.98 -16.68
CA ARG A 65 -1.90 -2.59 -17.71
C ARG A 65 -0.48 -3.00 -17.32
N GLN A 66 -0.06 -2.71 -16.09
CA GLN A 66 1.25 -3.11 -15.58
C GLN A 66 1.41 -4.63 -15.61
N TYR A 67 0.40 -5.37 -15.14
CA TYR A 67 0.39 -6.83 -15.16
C TYR A 67 0.48 -7.38 -16.59
N THR A 68 -0.31 -6.85 -17.51
CA THR A 68 -0.31 -7.29 -18.91
C THR A 68 1.04 -7.03 -19.58
N ALA A 69 1.66 -5.89 -19.31
CA ALA A 69 3.00 -5.56 -19.81
C ALA A 69 4.06 -6.51 -19.21
N MET A 70 4.03 -6.75 -17.89
CA MET A 70 4.93 -7.70 -17.23
C MET A 70 4.76 -9.11 -17.79
N ARG A 71 3.51 -9.58 -17.95
CA ARG A 71 3.21 -10.89 -18.53
C ARG A 71 3.77 -11.02 -19.95
N ALA A 72 3.54 -10.02 -20.81
CA ALA A 72 4.04 -10.04 -22.18
C ALA A 72 5.58 -10.08 -22.22
N ALA A 73 6.26 -9.29 -21.39
CA ALA A 73 7.72 -9.32 -21.28
C ALA A 73 8.25 -10.67 -20.80
N VAL A 74 7.59 -11.28 -19.81
CA VAL A 74 7.97 -12.58 -19.26
C VAL A 74 7.73 -13.72 -20.27
N GLU A 75 6.63 -13.69 -21.03
CA GLU A 75 6.42 -14.64 -22.14
C GLU A 75 7.48 -14.50 -23.23
N ALA A 76 7.90 -13.26 -23.54
CA ALA A 76 9.00 -13.04 -24.48
C ALA A 76 10.30 -13.67 -23.96
N LEU A 77 10.63 -13.51 -22.67
CA LEU A 77 11.81 -14.14 -22.04
C LEU A 77 11.74 -15.67 -22.05
N ARG A 78 10.54 -16.26 -22.00
CA ARG A 78 10.35 -17.71 -22.04
C ARG A 78 10.72 -18.30 -23.40
N LEU A 79 10.48 -17.54 -24.47
CA LEU A 79 10.76 -17.92 -25.85
C LEU A 79 12.14 -17.43 -26.34
N MET A 80 12.88 -16.73 -25.49
CA MET A 80 14.17 -16.14 -25.81
C MET A 80 15.30 -17.15 -25.61
N ASP A 81 16.21 -17.21 -26.58
CA ASP A 81 17.46 -17.96 -26.50
C ASP A 81 18.57 -17.16 -25.79
N GLU A 82 19.72 -17.77 -25.49
CA GLU A 82 20.84 -17.18 -24.75
C GLU A 82 21.40 -15.88 -25.38
N ARG A 83 21.25 -15.73 -26.69
CA ARG A 83 21.69 -14.56 -27.46
C ARG A 83 20.66 -13.44 -27.52
N GLY A 84 19.52 -13.59 -26.84
CA GLY A 84 18.45 -12.58 -26.83
C GLY A 84 17.56 -12.60 -28.08
N VAL A 85 17.61 -13.66 -28.88
CA VAL A 85 16.78 -13.80 -30.09
C VAL A 85 15.51 -14.55 -29.74
N VAL A 86 14.35 -13.96 -30.04
CA VAL A 86 13.04 -14.60 -29.84
C VAL A 86 12.64 -15.30 -31.14
N ALA A 87 12.43 -16.61 -31.10
CA ALA A 87 11.92 -17.34 -32.26
C ALA A 87 10.47 -16.94 -32.57
N ARG A 88 10.27 -16.43 -33.78
CA ARG A 88 8.98 -15.95 -34.31
C ARG A 88 8.27 -17.04 -35.11
N THR A 89 9.03 -17.88 -35.79
CA THR A 89 8.50 -18.98 -36.63
C THR A 89 8.67 -20.34 -35.95
N GLU A 90 7.87 -21.32 -36.35
CA GLU A 90 7.96 -22.69 -35.82
C GLU A 90 9.29 -23.36 -36.17
N ALA A 91 9.84 -23.05 -37.35
CA ALA A 91 11.16 -23.52 -37.78
C ALA A 91 12.29 -22.92 -36.91
N GLU A 92 12.22 -21.63 -36.57
CA GLU A 92 13.18 -21.00 -35.64
C GLU A 92 13.08 -21.60 -34.23
N ARG A 93 11.87 -21.91 -33.77
CA ARG A 93 11.66 -22.58 -32.47
C ARG A 93 12.26 -23.98 -32.46
N ALA A 94 12.13 -24.72 -33.56
CA ALA A 94 12.75 -26.04 -33.73
C ALA A 94 14.29 -25.96 -33.75
N ALA A 95 14.85 -24.94 -34.43
CA ALA A 95 16.29 -24.69 -34.44
C ALA A 95 16.84 -24.22 -33.09
N GLN A 96 16.03 -23.50 -32.29
CA GLN A 96 16.36 -23.04 -30.94
C GLN A 96 16.10 -24.11 -29.86
N GLN A 97 15.79 -25.37 -30.20
CA GLN A 97 15.65 -26.46 -29.22
C GLN A 97 17.01 -26.87 -28.65
N GLY A 98 17.62 -25.99 -27.86
CA GLY A 98 18.82 -26.22 -27.06
C GLY A 98 18.57 -25.88 -25.59
N ALA A 99 19.47 -26.31 -24.70
CA ALA A 99 19.34 -26.18 -23.24
C ALA A 99 19.24 -24.74 -22.69
N GLY A 100 19.49 -23.74 -23.54
CA GLY A 100 19.57 -22.32 -23.20
C GLY A 100 18.25 -21.53 -23.24
N VAL A 101 17.24 -22.01 -23.98
CA VAL A 101 15.95 -21.29 -24.10
C VAL A 101 15.25 -21.19 -22.74
N GLY A 102 14.75 -20.00 -22.42
CA GLY A 102 14.02 -19.76 -21.17
C GLY A 102 14.89 -19.82 -19.91
N ARG A 103 16.22 -19.82 -20.01
CA ARG A 103 17.14 -19.69 -18.86
C ARG A 103 16.87 -18.41 -18.07
N LEU A 104 16.77 -17.26 -18.77
CA LEU A 104 16.48 -15.96 -18.14
C LEU A 104 15.11 -15.93 -17.48
N TYR A 105 14.11 -16.55 -18.11
CA TYR A 105 12.78 -16.72 -17.53
C TYR A 105 12.83 -17.48 -16.19
N ARG A 106 13.55 -18.62 -16.13
CA ARG A 106 13.70 -19.40 -14.89
C ARG A 106 14.38 -18.59 -13.77
N ILE A 107 15.41 -17.81 -14.10
CA ILE A 107 16.10 -16.93 -13.14
C ILE A 107 15.16 -15.83 -12.64
N ALA A 108 14.45 -15.15 -13.55
CA ALA A 108 13.52 -14.06 -13.21
C ALA A 108 12.32 -14.52 -12.37
N MET A 109 11.88 -15.77 -12.52
CA MET A 109 10.83 -16.36 -11.70
C MET A 109 11.31 -16.77 -10.29
N GLY A 110 12.62 -16.77 -10.05
CA GLY A 110 13.19 -16.96 -8.72
C GLY A 110 12.64 -15.94 -7.71
N LYS A 111 12.35 -16.41 -6.49
CA LYS A 111 11.82 -15.59 -5.40
C LYS A 111 12.83 -15.39 -4.27
N GLN A 112 14.12 -15.52 -4.57
CA GLN A 112 15.18 -15.32 -3.60
C GLN A 112 15.14 -13.87 -3.09
N GLY A 113 15.10 -13.69 -1.76
CA GLY A 113 15.10 -12.38 -1.10
C GLY A 113 13.83 -11.54 -1.27
N VAL A 114 12.79 -12.05 -1.94
CA VAL A 114 11.51 -11.31 -2.12
C VAL A 114 10.79 -11.10 -0.78
N TRP A 115 11.00 -12.01 0.17
CA TRP A 115 10.41 -11.97 1.50
C TRP A 115 11.26 -11.21 2.53
N ASP A 116 12.44 -10.73 2.16
CA ASP A 116 13.38 -10.01 3.05
C ASP A 116 13.01 -8.53 3.25
N GLN A 117 11.73 -8.19 3.01
CA GLN A 117 11.14 -6.86 3.10
C GLN A 117 11.70 -5.86 2.06
N VAL A 118 10.99 -4.74 1.91
CA VAL A 118 11.42 -3.65 1.04
C VAL A 118 12.34 -2.71 1.85
N PRO A 119 13.43 -2.17 1.26
CA PRO A 119 14.29 -1.21 1.96
C PRO A 119 13.50 -0.05 2.55
N ILE A 120 13.71 0.22 3.85
CA ILE A 120 12.94 1.23 4.61
C ILE A 120 13.06 2.64 4.01
N GLU A 121 14.16 2.92 3.31
CA GLU A 121 14.39 4.19 2.62
C GLU A 121 13.41 4.43 1.46
N TYR A 122 12.93 3.36 0.83
CA TYR A 122 11.95 3.43 -0.26
C TYR A 122 10.51 3.46 0.25
N ALA A 123 10.25 2.95 1.45
CA ALA A 123 8.92 2.93 2.07
C ALA A 123 8.48 4.30 2.66
N ARG A 124 9.14 5.41 2.28
CA ARG A 124 8.82 6.76 2.76
C ARG A 124 7.46 7.21 2.23
N VAL A 125 6.59 7.66 3.13
CA VAL A 125 5.26 8.16 2.79
C VAL A 125 5.36 9.56 2.18
N GLN A 126 4.48 9.86 1.23
CA GLN A 126 4.35 11.20 0.66
C GLN A 126 3.94 12.22 1.74
N THR A 127 4.58 13.38 1.73
CA THR A 127 4.32 14.49 2.66
C THR A 127 3.67 15.66 1.93
N GLU A 128 2.94 16.51 2.66
CA GLU A 128 2.26 17.67 2.07
C GLU A 128 3.24 18.74 1.56
N PHE A 129 4.35 18.93 2.27
CA PHE A 129 5.41 19.87 1.92
C PHE A 129 6.75 19.15 1.82
N PRO A 130 7.60 19.47 0.83
CA PRO A 130 8.92 18.85 0.71
C PRO A 130 9.82 19.26 1.88
N ALA A 131 10.83 18.43 2.16
CA ALA A 131 11.91 18.78 3.07
C ALA A 131 12.78 19.92 2.48
N LYS A 132 13.56 20.58 3.35
CA LYS A 132 14.56 21.58 2.93
C LYS A 132 15.54 21.01 1.89
N GLU A 133 15.93 19.75 2.09
CA GLU A 133 16.73 18.97 1.16
C GLU A 133 15.88 17.77 0.70
N PRO A 134 15.24 17.84 -0.48
CA PRO A 134 14.28 16.82 -0.91
C PRO A 134 14.95 15.54 -1.40
N PHE A 135 16.18 15.62 -1.90
CA PHE A 135 16.95 14.50 -2.42
C PHE A 135 18.42 14.62 -2.00
N ASN A 136 19.03 13.48 -1.65
CA ASN A 136 20.43 13.43 -1.25
C ASN A 136 21.33 13.06 -2.44
N GLU A 137 21.88 14.07 -3.11
CA GLU A 137 22.84 13.89 -4.21
C GLU A 137 24.19 13.32 -3.73
N GLY A 138 24.52 13.51 -2.45
CA GLY A 138 25.77 13.06 -1.83
C GLY A 138 25.72 11.63 -1.29
N TRP A 139 24.69 10.85 -1.63
CA TRP A 139 24.56 9.48 -1.13
C TRP A 139 25.78 8.62 -1.51
N ARG A 140 26.35 7.94 -0.52
CA ARG A 140 27.45 6.98 -0.70
C ARG A 140 27.09 5.67 -0.01
N ARG A 141 27.45 4.55 -0.65
CA ARG A 141 27.27 3.23 -0.08
C ARG A 141 27.97 3.17 1.29
N PRO A 142 27.24 2.90 2.39
CA PRO A 142 27.87 2.74 3.70
C PRO A 142 28.85 1.56 3.65
N ARG A 143 30.01 1.70 4.31
CA ARG A 143 30.94 0.57 4.48
C ARG A 143 30.22 -0.49 5.32
N LYS A 144 30.34 -1.76 4.92
CA LYS A 144 29.91 -2.87 5.77
C LYS A 144 30.87 -2.94 6.95
N GLU A 145 30.35 -2.80 8.17
CA GLU A 145 31.02 -3.22 9.41
C GLU A 145 31.03 -4.75 9.50
#